data_AF-A0A7Z9ZYB0-F1
#
_entry.id   AF-A0A7Z9ZYB0-F1
#
_cell.length_a   1.000
_cell.length_b   1.000
_cell.length_c   1.000
_cell.angle_alpha   90.00
_cell.angle_beta   90.00
_cell.angle_gamma   90.00
#
_symmetry.space_group_name_H-M   'P 1'
#
loop_
_entity.id
_entity.type
_entity.pdbx_description
1 polymer ?
#
loop_
_entity_poly.entity_id
_entity_poly.type
_entity_poly.pdbx_seq_one_letter_code
_entity_poly.pdbx_strand_id
1 'polypeptide(L)'
;MRNWDIFRCPSAALEWQWNASCYSVMFGRPAFRCNYGYNEAVANNWNNKGRLASIRRPTEFVLLADCWNTFLNPQSRTTEGINPRVAFANAWDPQNQVVSGEFPGTLFQGIDYDMWTRHAGGSNIALADGHVKWYKWALCKSRAFGGPLRFGFEFRPGYTDDELP
;
A
#
# COMPACT_ATOMS: atom_id res chain seq x y z
N MET A 1 2.21 25.11 15.36
CA MET A 1 2.04 23.71 14.90
C MET A 1 2.07 23.72 13.37
N ARG A 2 2.79 22.81 12.70
CA ARG A 2 2.88 22.76 11.23
C ARG A 2 1.55 22.24 10.62
N ASN A 3 1.30 22.54 9.35
CA ASN A 3 0.10 22.10 8.63
C ASN A 3 0.08 20.56 8.48
N TRP A 4 -0.83 19.88 9.19
CA TRP A 4 -1.00 18.41 9.15
C TRP A 4 -1.93 17.95 8.02
N ASP A 5 -2.63 18.86 7.34
CA ASP A 5 -3.49 18.50 6.20
C ASP A 5 -2.69 17.97 5.01
N ILE A 6 -1.36 18.10 5.01
CA ILE A 6 -0.48 17.46 4.01
C ILE A 6 -0.60 15.92 4.01
N PHE A 7 -1.02 15.33 5.13
CA PHE A 7 -1.22 13.88 5.26
C PHE A 7 -2.68 13.46 5.00
N ARG A 8 -3.56 14.43 4.75
CA ARG A 8 -4.96 14.22 4.41
C ARG A 8 -5.10 14.04 2.90
N CYS A 9 -5.91 13.07 2.49
CA CYS A 9 -6.37 12.96 1.12
C CYS A 9 -7.82 13.45 1.05
N PRO A 10 -8.15 14.48 0.25
CA PRO A 10 -9.52 14.97 0.10
C PRO A 10 -10.52 13.91 -0.42
N SER A 11 -10.03 12.91 -1.14
CA SER A 11 -10.82 11.81 -1.71
C SER A 11 -10.97 10.61 -0.78
N ALA A 12 -10.43 10.67 0.44
CA ALA A 12 -10.56 9.57 1.40
C ALA A 12 -12.01 9.46 1.89
N ALA A 13 -12.59 8.26 1.79
CA ALA A 13 -13.94 8.00 2.29
C ALA A 13 -14.05 8.15 3.82
N LEU A 14 -12.94 7.95 4.53
CA LEU A 14 -12.84 8.06 5.99
C LEU A 14 -11.57 8.80 6.38
N GLU A 15 -11.71 9.80 7.25
CA GLU A 15 -10.59 10.64 7.74
C GLU A 15 -9.96 10.13 9.04
N TRP A 16 -10.64 9.19 9.70
CA TRP A 16 -10.28 8.61 10.99
C TRP A 16 -10.30 7.10 10.86
N GLN A 17 -9.24 6.53 10.30
CA GLN A 17 -9.14 5.08 10.15
C GLN A 17 -8.29 4.54 11.30
N TRP A 18 -8.74 3.45 11.95
CA TRP A 18 -7.96 2.70 12.95
C TRP A 18 -6.53 2.46 12.48
N ASN A 19 -6.41 2.24 11.18
CA ASN A 19 -5.17 1.97 10.52
C ASN A 19 -4.42 3.22 10.01
N ALA A 20 -5.02 4.42 9.91
CA ALA A 20 -4.39 5.68 9.46
C ALA A 20 -3.35 6.23 10.44
N SER A 21 -3.37 5.74 11.67
CA SER A 21 -2.32 5.89 12.65
C SER A 21 -2.58 4.79 13.64
N CYS A 22 -1.79 3.72 13.67
CA CYS A 22 -1.82 2.82 14.82
C CYS A 22 -1.50 3.70 16.04
N TYR A 23 -2.55 4.17 16.69
CA TYR A 23 -2.53 5.02 17.86
C TYR A 23 -1.78 6.36 17.69
N SER A 24 -2.24 7.27 16.83
CA SER A 24 -1.67 8.65 16.79
C SER A 24 -1.74 9.34 18.16
N VAL A 25 -2.66 8.93 19.02
CA VAL A 25 -2.83 9.45 20.39
C VAL A 25 -2.12 8.65 21.48
N MET A 26 -1.49 7.52 21.16
CA MET A 26 -0.74 6.76 22.16
C MET A 26 0.45 7.56 22.67
N PHE A 27 0.83 7.30 23.92
CA PHE A 27 1.99 7.94 24.57
C PHE A 27 1.88 9.48 24.61
N GLY A 28 0.66 10.02 24.72
CA GLY A 28 0.40 11.46 24.82
C GLY A 28 0.66 12.24 23.53
N ARG A 29 0.75 11.55 22.39
CA ARG A 29 0.96 12.17 21.08
C ARG A 29 -0.32 12.87 20.58
N PRO A 30 -0.21 13.96 19.80
CA PRO A 30 -1.37 14.59 19.18
C PRO A 30 -2.02 13.65 18.15
N ALA A 31 -3.35 13.60 18.13
CA ALA A 31 -4.07 12.97 17.04
C ALA A 31 -3.69 13.65 15.71
N PHE A 32 -3.33 12.85 14.72
CA PHE A 32 -3.12 13.33 13.35
C PHE A 32 -3.75 12.35 12.36
N ARG A 33 -4.16 12.89 11.22
CA ARG A 33 -4.80 12.13 10.14
C ARG A 33 -3.73 11.76 9.13
N CYS A 34 -3.67 10.51 8.70
CA CYS A 34 -2.80 10.10 7.60
C CYS A 34 -3.53 9.10 6.72
N ASN A 35 -3.88 9.52 5.50
CA ASN A 35 -4.50 8.63 4.53
C ASN A 35 -3.46 7.82 3.74
N TYR A 36 -2.18 8.04 3.94
CA TYR A 36 -1.12 7.37 3.19
C TYR A 36 -0.50 6.23 4.01
N GLY A 37 -0.16 5.14 3.33
CA GLY A 37 0.55 4.01 3.90
C GLY A 37 2.04 4.08 3.57
N TYR A 38 2.90 3.69 4.52
CA TYR A 38 4.34 3.53 4.31
C TYR A 38 4.71 2.07 4.07
N ASN A 39 5.82 1.85 3.38
CA ASN A 39 6.37 0.51 3.19
C ASN A 39 6.91 -0.06 4.51
N GLU A 40 6.26 -1.10 5.02
CA GLU A 40 6.59 -1.72 6.29
C GLU A 40 7.97 -2.38 6.28
N ALA A 41 8.39 -2.95 5.14
CA ALA A 41 9.70 -3.57 5.01
C ALA A 41 10.83 -2.54 5.12
N VAL A 42 10.62 -1.33 4.60
CA VAL A 42 11.59 -0.23 4.74
C VAL A 42 11.60 0.28 6.17
N ALA A 43 10.42 0.59 6.72
CA ALA A 43 10.29 1.18 8.06
C ALA A 43 10.89 0.29 9.16
N ASN A 44 10.79 -1.03 9.02
CA ASN A 44 11.34 -1.99 9.97
C ASN A 44 12.72 -2.54 9.56
N ASN A 45 13.32 -2.03 8.47
CA ASN A 45 14.53 -2.59 7.87
C ASN A 45 14.46 -4.12 7.66
N TRP A 46 13.27 -4.63 7.32
CA TRP A 46 13.05 -6.06 7.10
C TRP A 46 13.88 -6.53 5.91
N ASN A 47 14.71 -7.55 6.13
CA ASN A 47 15.59 -8.11 5.11
C ASN A 47 16.50 -7.04 4.47
N ASN A 48 17.00 -6.13 5.31
CA ASN A 48 17.87 -5.01 4.93
C ASN A 48 17.25 -3.97 4.00
N LYS A 49 15.92 -3.98 3.76
CA LYS A 49 15.24 -3.04 2.85
C LYS A 49 15.17 -1.60 3.35
N GLY A 50 15.59 -1.32 4.59
CA GLY A 50 15.84 0.03 5.10
C GLY A 50 17.16 0.62 4.62
N ARG A 51 18.07 -0.20 4.06
CA ARG A 51 19.35 0.26 3.50
C ARG A 51 19.17 0.65 2.04
N LEU A 52 19.50 1.89 1.69
CA LEU A 52 19.42 2.39 0.31
C LEU A 52 20.13 1.46 -0.69
N ALA A 53 21.30 0.94 -0.33
CA ALA A 53 22.08 0.01 -1.16
C ALA A 53 21.36 -1.31 -1.50
N SER A 54 20.29 -1.66 -0.78
CA SER A 54 19.49 -2.87 -1.05
C SER A 54 18.38 -2.66 -2.08
N ILE A 55 18.10 -1.40 -2.46
CA ILE A 55 17.04 -1.04 -3.41
C ILE A 55 17.63 -0.98 -4.82
N ARG A 56 17.53 -2.09 -5.57
CA ARG A 56 18.09 -2.20 -6.94
C ARG A 56 17.19 -1.64 -8.03
N ARG A 57 15.87 -1.56 -7.80
CA ARG A 57 14.86 -1.13 -8.78
C ARG A 57 14.03 0.02 -8.21
N PRO A 58 14.60 1.23 -8.07
CA PRO A 58 13.96 2.32 -7.35
C PRO A 58 12.67 2.81 -8.05
N THR A 59 12.56 2.64 -9.37
CA THR A 59 11.38 2.95 -10.19
C THR A 59 10.22 1.95 -10.03
N GLU A 60 10.43 0.83 -9.35
CA GLU A 60 9.42 -0.19 -9.08
C GLU A 60 9.10 -0.28 -7.57
N PHE A 61 10.06 0.12 -6.73
CA PHE A 61 10.02 -0.07 -5.29
C PHE A 61 9.15 0.98 -4.60
N VAL A 62 8.03 0.54 -4.03
CA VAL A 62 7.03 1.40 -3.41
C VAL A 62 7.51 1.85 -2.03
N LEU A 63 7.48 3.15 -1.75
CA LEU A 63 7.78 3.71 -0.43
C LEU A 63 6.52 4.18 0.29
N LEU A 64 5.65 4.89 -0.42
CA LEU A 64 4.39 5.41 0.11
C LEU A 64 3.29 5.18 -0.92
N ALA A 65 2.05 5.02 -0.48
CA ALA A 65 0.91 4.96 -1.39
C ALA A 65 -0.36 5.47 -0.71
N ASP A 66 -1.38 5.79 -1.51
CA ASP A 66 -2.75 5.71 -1.01
C ASP A 66 -2.97 4.34 -0.40
N CYS A 67 -3.54 4.32 0.80
CA CYS A 67 -3.74 3.07 1.50
C CYS A 67 -4.93 3.19 2.45
N TRP A 68 -5.74 2.14 2.59
CA TRP A 68 -6.75 2.06 3.66
C TRP A 68 -6.13 1.82 5.04
N ASN A 69 -4.79 1.73 5.09
CA ASN A 69 -4.00 1.43 6.28
C ASN A 69 -2.66 2.21 6.26
N THR A 70 -2.04 2.45 7.41
CA THR A 70 -0.75 3.15 7.54
C THR A 70 0.40 2.39 6.98
N PHE A 71 0.24 1.10 6.69
CA PHE A 71 1.32 0.31 6.17
C PHE A 71 0.87 -0.56 5.01
N LEU A 72 1.79 -0.70 4.07
CA LEU A 72 1.73 -1.65 2.99
C LEU A 72 2.88 -2.63 3.16
N ASN A 73 2.59 -3.90 2.88
CA ASN A 73 3.58 -4.96 2.89
C ASN A 73 3.29 -5.93 1.73
N PRO A 74 4.30 -6.69 1.28
CA PRO A 74 4.15 -7.57 0.12
C PRO A 74 3.24 -8.78 0.37
N GLN A 75 2.98 -9.12 1.64
CA GLN A 75 2.11 -10.23 2.00
C GLN A 75 0.63 -9.82 1.95
N SER A 76 0.30 -8.52 2.11
CA SER A 76 -1.05 -7.97 2.03
C SER A 76 -1.48 -7.96 0.56
N ARG A 77 -1.90 -9.11 0.04
CA ARG A 77 -2.15 -9.30 -1.39
C ARG A 77 -3.32 -10.22 -1.67
N THR A 78 -3.89 -10.11 -2.86
CA THR A 78 -4.81 -11.11 -3.39
C THR A 78 -4.07 -12.30 -3.97
N THR A 79 -4.80 -13.35 -4.34
CA THR A 79 -4.31 -14.50 -5.12
C THR A 79 -3.64 -14.08 -6.44
N GLU A 80 -4.09 -12.98 -7.04
CA GLU A 80 -3.54 -12.40 -8.27
C GLU A 80 -2.35 -11.48 -7.98
N GLY A 81 -2.00 -11.24 -6.71
CA GLY A 81 -0.90 -10.39 -6.27
C GLY A 81 -1.24 -8.90 -6.20
N ILE A 82 -2.50 -8.51 -6.30
CA ILE A 82 -2.93 -7.12 -6.10
C ILE A 82 -2.83 -6.81 -4.62
N ASN A 83 -2.25 -5.67 -4.23
CA ASN A 83 -2.24 -5.22 -2.84
C ASN A 83 -3.57 -4.51 -2.54
N PRO A 84 -4.55 -5.15 -1.86
CA PRO A 84 -5.88 -4.59 -1.70
C PRO A 84 -5.87 -3.31 -0.87
N ARG A 85 -4.90 -3.16 0.05
CA ARG A 85 -4.78 -1.97 0.89
C ARG A 85 -4.50 -0.72 0.06
N VAL A 86 -3.67 -0.88 -0.97
CA VAL A 86 -3.31 0.18 -1.91
C VAL A 86 -4.36 0.32 -2.98
N ALA A 87 -4.78 -0.79 -3.59
CA ALA A 87 -5.72 -0.81 -4.70
C ALA A 87 -7.10 -0.22 -4.33
N PHE A 88 -7.58 -0.53 -3.12
CA PHE A 88 -8.91 -0.20 -2.66
C PHE A 88 -8.84 0.65 -1.38
N ALA A 89 -8.06 1.73 -1.43
CA ALA A 89 -7.75 2.55 -0.26
C ALA A 89 -8.99 3.22 0.40
N ASN A 90 -10.17 3.15 -0.22
CA ASN A 90 -11.45 3.60 0.35
C ASN A 90 -12.36 2.46 0.83
N ALA A 91 -12.01 1.19 0.58
CA ALA A 91 -12.67 0.07 1.23
C ALA A 91 -12.26 -0.04 2.71
N TRP A 92 -13.09 -0.70 3.52
CA TRP A 92 -12.83 -0.88 4.95
C TRP A 92 -13.35 -2.24 5.41
N ASP A 93 -12.46 -3.09 5.94
CA ASP A 93 -12.82 -4.31 6.65
C ASP A 93 -13.25 -3.97 8.10
N PRO A 94 -14.50 -4.26 8.55
CA PRO A 94 -15.45 -5.21 7.95
C PRO A 94 -16.65 -4.60 7.20
N GLN A 95 -16.79 -3.28 7.16
CA GLN A 95 -18.06 -2.65 6.71
C GLN A 95 -18.28 -2.71 5.20
N ASN A 96 -17.21 -2.63 4.42
CA ASN A 96 -17.22 -2.52 2.96
C ASN A 96 -16.08 -3.36 2.38
N GLN A 97 -16.17 -4.66 2.60
CA GLN A 97 -15.12 -5.59 2.26
C GLN A 97 -15.19 -5.93 0.75
N VAL A 98 -14.08 -5.70 0.04
CA VAL A 98 -13.95 -5.96 -1.42
C VAL A 98 -13.10 -7.19 -1.73
N VAL A 99 -12.48 -7.75 -0.70
CA VAL A 99 -11.56 -8.89 -0.74
C VAL A 99 -11.79 -9.78 0.50
N SER A 100 -11.77 -11.10 0.34
CA SER A 100 -12.07 -12.08 1.40
C SER A 100 -11.00 -12.24 2.51
N GLY A 101 -10.21 -11.19 2.78
CA GLY A 101 -9.03 -11.20 3.65
C GLY A 101 -7.80 -10.56 2.98
N GLU A 102 -6.66 -10.56 3.65
CA GLU A 102 -5.45 -9.84 3.16
C GLU A 102 -4.24 -10.75 2.86
N PHE A 103 -4.23 -12.05 3.22
CA PHE A 103 -3.00 -12.86 3.22
C PHE A 103 -3.14 -14.37 2.85
N PRO A 104 -3.31 -14.76 1.57
CA PRO A 104 -3.80 -13.95 0.46
C PRO A 104 -5.33 -13.87 0.48
N GLY A 105 -5.87 -12.72 0.08
CA GLY A 105 -7.31 -12.54 -0.14
C GLY A 105 -7.78 -12.97 -1.53
N THR A 106 -9.09 -13.09 -1.73
CA THR A 106 -9.70 -13.24 -3.06
C THR A 106 -10.64 -12.08 -3.33
N LEU A 107 -10.60 -11.53 -4.55
CA LEU A 107 -11.53 -10.51 -5.02
C LEU A 107 -12.97 -11.05 -5.08
N PHE A 108 -13.92 -10.37 -4.44
CA PHE A 108 -15.34 -10.69 -4.56
C PHE A 108 -15.91 -10.43 -5.97
N GLN A 109 -16.77 -11.32 -6.44
CA GLN A 109 -17.40 -11.17 -7.75
C GLN A 109 -18.52 -10.13 -7.72
N GLY A 110 -18.78 -9.49 -8.88
CA GLY A 110 -19.88 -8.53 -9.03
C GLY A 110 -19.66 -7.17 -8.36
N ILE A 111 -18.44 -6.90 -7.87
CA ILE A 111 -18.06 -5.61 -7.29
C ILE A 111 -17.57 -4.66 -8.38
N ASP A 112 -18.10 -3.43 -8.37
CA ASP A 112 -17.47 -2.33 -9.08
C ASP A 112 -16.28 -1.82 -8.27
N TYR A 113 -15.10 -2.34 -8.61
CA TYR A 113 -13.86 -2.03 -7.92
C TYR A 113 -13.44 -0.57 -8.01
N ASP A 114 -13.84 0.15 -9.06
CA ASP A 114 -13.42 1.54 -9.26
C ASP A 114 -13.98 2.46 -8.16
N MET A 115 -15.16 2.14 -7.63
CA MET A 115 -15.82 2.86 -6.53
C MET A 115 -15.10 2.77 -5.18
N TRP A 116 -14.23 1.77 -5.02
CA TRP A 116 -13.49 1.52 -3.78
C TRP A 116 -12.05 2.01 -3.81
N THR A 117 -11.63 2.54 -4.95
CA THR A 117 -10.34 3.19 -5.10
C THR A 117 -10.39 4.60 -4.55
N ARG A 118 -9.23 5.21 -4.29
CA ARG A 118 -9.19 6.59 -3.80
C ARG A 118 -9.15 7.63 -4.92
N HIS A 119 -8.56 7.28 -6.06
CA HIS A 119 -8.38 8.24 -7.16
C HIS A 119 -8.73 7.60 -8.51
N ALA A 120 -9.82 8.02 -9.13
CA ALA A 120 -10.18 7.72 -10.52
C ALA A 120 -10.00 6.24 -10.94
N GLY A 121 -10.33 5.28 -10.06
CA GLY A 121 -10.14 3.85 -10.33
C GLY A 121 -8.75 3.32 -9.99
N GLY A 122 -7.98 4.00 -9.15
CA GLY A 122 -6.63 3.62 -8.77
C GLY A 122 -6.07 4.39 -7.57
N SER A 123 -4.75 4.40 -7.50
CA SER A 123 -3.98 4.95 -6.39
C SER A 123 -2.69 5.62 -6.84
N ASN A 124 -2.33 6.70 -6.14
CA ASN A 124 -1.05 7.36 -6.26
C ASN A 124 -0.02 6.61 -5.41
N ILE A 125 1.13 6.33 -6.02
CA ILE A 125 2.18 5.51 -5.43
C ILE A 125 3.51 6.24 -5.59
N ALA A 126 4.15 6.53 -4.46
CA ALA A 126 5.48 7.10 -4.39
C ALA A 126 6.53 5.99 -4.42
N LEU A 127 7.46 6.12 -5.36
CA LEU A 127 8.51 5.15 -5.64
C LEU A 127 9.83 5.62 -5.03
N ALA A 128 10.78 4.70 -4.86
CA ALA A 128 12.07 4.98 -4.24
C ALA A 128 12.99 5.87 -5.11
N ASP A 129 12.67 6.07 -6.39
CA ASP A 129 13.33 7.05 -7.26
C ASP A 129 12.83 8.49 -7.08
N GLY A 130 11.84 8.70 -6.20
CA GLY A 130 11.25 10.01 -5.91
C GLY A 130 10.04 10.37 -6.78
N HIS A 131 9.67 9.55 -7.78
CA HIS A 131 8.46 9.79 -8.56
C HIS A 131 7.20 9.34 -7.82
N VAL A 132 6.10 10.05 -8.06
CA VAL A 132 4.76 9.61 -7.71
C VAL A 132 4.01 9.33 -9.00
N LYS A 133 3.43 8.14 -9.13
CA LYS A 133 2.66 7.74 -10.32
C LYS A 133 1.31 7.19 -9.91
N TRP A 134 0.31 7.45 -10.75
CA TRP A 134 -1.00 6.84 -10.62
C TRP A 134 -0.99 5.45 -11.27
N TYR A 135 -1.54 4.47 -10.56
CA TYR A 135 -1.75 3.11 -11.07
C TYR A 135 -3.23 2.75 -10.93
N LYS A 136 -3.84 2.25 -12.02
CA LYS A 136 -5.16 1.59 -11.96
C LYS A 136 -5.12 0.49 -10.90
N TRP A 137 -6.20 0.27 -10.16
CA TRP A 137 -6.24 -0.69 -9.05
C TRP A 137 -5.71 -2.10 -9.43
N ALA A 138 -6.00 -2.56 -10.64
CA ALA A 138 -5.56 -3.86 -11.15
C ALA A 138 -4.03 -3.94 -11.35
N LEU A 139 -3.37 -2.79 -11.49
CA LEU A 139 -1.91 -2.63 -11.59
C LEU A 139 -1.25 -2.31 -10.26
N CYS A 140 -2.01 -2.14 -9.17
CA CYS A 140 -1.47 -2.07 -7.81
C CYS A 140 -1.02 -3.47 -7.35
N LYS A 141 -0.15 -4.10 -8.15
CA LYS A 141 0.13 -5.53 -8.16
C LYS A 141 1.62 -5.79 -8.04
N SER A 142 1.95 -6.75 -7.18
CA SER A 142 3.31 -7.17 -6.90
C SER A 142 4.01 -7.73 -8.14
N ARG A 143 5.30 -7.44 -8.26
CA ARG A 143 6.18 -7.85 -9.36
C ARG A 143 6.31 -9.36 -9.41
N ALA A 144 6.37 -10.04 -8.26
CA ALA A 144 6.34 -11.50 -8.15
C ALA A 144 5.10 -12.15 -8.79
N PHE A 145 4.04 -11.37 -9.05
CA PHE A 145 2.79 -11.82 -9.66
C PHE A 145 2.58 -11.26 -11.08
N GLY A 146 3.62 -10.70 -11.68
CA GLY A 146 3.57 -10.09 -13.01
C GLY A 146 3.05 -8.65 -13.01
N GLY A 147 2.96 -8.01 -11.85
CA GLY A 147 2.64 -6.59 -11.74
C GLY A 147 3.85 -5.68 -11.94
N PRO A 148 3.66 -4.34 -11.87
CA PRO A 148 4.74 -3.37 -12.03
C PRO A 148 5.42 -2.96 -10.73
N LEU A 149 4.92 -3.34 -9.56
CA LEU A 149 5.32 -2.76 -8.27
C LEU A 149 6.05 -3.76 -7.39
N ARG A 150 7.01 -3.26 -6.60
CA ARG A 150 7.68 -4.02 -5.53
C ARG A 150 7.30 -3.43 -4.19
N PHE A 151 6.57 -4.18 -3.38
CA PHE A 151 6.11 -3.72 -2.06
C PHE A 151 7.06 -4.10 -0.92
N GLY A 152 8.19 -4.73 -1.19
CA GLY A 152 9.16 -5.15 -0.18
C GLY A 152 9.87 -6.43 -0.59
N PHE A 153 10.10 -7.33 0.37
CA PHE A 153 10.54 -8.69 0.08
C PHE A 153 9.37 -9.54 -0.42
N GLU A 154 9.38 -9.90 -1.70
CA GLU A 154 8.30 -10.67 -2.31
C GLU A 154 8.71 -12.15 -2.43
N PHE A 155 8.03 -13.02 -1.68
CA PHE A 155 8.23 -14.47 -1.81
C PHE A 155 7.18 -15.10 -2.74
N ARG A 156 7.68 -15.81 -3.76
CA ARG A 156 6.92 -16.77 -4.56
C ARG A 156 7.87 -17.88 -5.03
N PRO A 157 7.47 -19.16 -5.02
CA PRO A 157 8.27 -20.23 -5.61
C PRO A 157 8.68 -19.89 -7.06
N GLY A 158 9.98 -19.96 -7.37
CA GLY A 158 10.53 -19.59 -8.68
C GLY A 158 10.69 -18.08 -8.92
N TYR A 159 10.50 -17.26 -7.90
CA TYR A 159 10.82 -15.83 -7.92
C TYR A 159 11.78 -15.55 -6.77
N THR A 160 12.98 -15.07 -7.09
CA THR A 160 13.85 -14.48 -6.09
C THR A 160 13.95 -12.98 -6.37
N ASP A 161 13.85 -12.17 -5.31
CA ASP A 161 14.09 -10.73 -5.40
C ASP A 161 15.53 -10.40 -5.86
N ASP A 162 16.42 -11.40 -5.82
CA ASP A 162 17.84 -11.32 -6.12
C ASP A 162 18.21 -11.78 -7.55
N GLU A 163 17.30 -12.42 -8.29
CA GLU A 163 17.53 -12.83 -9.68
C GLU A 163 17.24 -11.69 -10.66
N LEU A 164 18.22 -10.81 -10.76
CA LEU A 164 18.99 -10.54 -11.97
C LEU A 164 19.63 -9.15 -11.87
N PRO A 165 20.92 -9.00 -12.22
CA PRO A 165 21.54 -7.70 -12.46
C PRO A 165 20.70 -6.85 -13.44
#